data_AF-A0A939HN16-F1
#
_entry.id   AF-A0A939HN16-F1
#
_cell.length_a   1.000
_cell.length_b   1.000
_cell.length_c   1.000
_cell.angle_alpha   90.00
_cell.angle_beta   90.00
_cell.angle_gamma   90.00
#
_symmetry.space_group_name_H-M   'P 1'
#
loop_
_entity.id
_entity.type
_entity.pdbx_description
1 polymer ?
#
loop_
_entity_poly.entity_id
_entity_poly.type
_entity_poly.pdbx_seq_one_letter_code
_entity_poly.pdbx_strand_id
1 'polypeptide(L)' 'MSADRKVHYVLEEGVGSVQDGVEGLFSRLKSYDALQPHSRCAASEACRDIVIDQPGLALATSAFAGFLAGALLKRRQ' A
#
# COMPACT_ATOMS: atom_id res chain seq x y z
N MET A 1 -19.13 20.65 22.29
CA MET A 1 -17.88 20.10 21.71
C MET A 1 -18.21 19.69 20.28
N SER A 2 -17.67 20.40 19.27
CA SER A 2 -18.17 20.32 17.88
C SER A 2 -17.75 19.02 17.19
N ALA A 3 -18.69 18.34 16.52
CA ALA A 3 -18.50 17.05 15.86
C ALA A 3 -17.34 17.04 14.85
N ASP A 4 -17.09 18.16 14.15
CA ASP A 4 -15.97 18.35 13.23
C ASP A 4 -14.58 18.06 13.82
N ARG A 5 -14.34 18.47 15.06
CA ARG A 5 -13.05 18.23 15.71
C ARG A 5 -12.81 16.75 16.02
N LYS A 6 -13.88 16.00 16.29
CA LYS A 6 -13.80 14.57 16.58
C LYS A 6 -13.51 13.77 15.30
N VAL A 7 -14.10 14.20 14.17
CA VAL A 7 -13.85 13.59 12.86
C VAL A 7 -12.41 13.84 12.41
N HIS A 8 -11.90 15.07 12.55
CA HIS A 8 -10.51 15.39 12.22
C HIS A 8 -9.50 14.57 13.04
N TYR A 9 -9.72 14.45 14.35
CA TYR A 9 -8.85 13.68 15.24
C TYR A 9 -8.80 12.19 14.86
N VAL A 10 -9.95 11.59 14.54
CA VAL A 10 -10.02 10.17 14.14
C VAL A 10 -9.37 9.93 12.78
N LEU A 11 -9.46 10.89 11.84
CA LEU A 11 -8.74 10.78 10.56
C LEU A 11 -7.23 10.85 10.75
N GLU A 12 -6.74 11.76 11.59
CA GLU A 12 -5.31 11.93 11.85
C GLU A 12 -4.71 10.68 12.53
N GLU A 13 -5.42 10.11 13.51
CA GLU A 13 -5.04 8.87 14.18
C GLU A 13 -5.09 7.66 13.22
N GLY A 14 -6.12 7.59 12.37
CA GLY A 14 -6.24 6.55 11.35
C GLY A 14 -5.11 6.59 10.32
N VAL A 15 -4.79 7.78 9.80
CA VAL A 15 -3.68 7.98 8.85
C VAL A 15 -2.33 7.67 9.51
N GLY A 16 -2.11 8.11 10.75
CA GLY A 16 -0.90 7.81 11.51
C GLY A 16 -0.69 6.31 11.70
N SER A 17 -1.73 5.57 12.08
CA SER A 17 -1.63 4.10 12.27
C SER A 17 -1.32 3.34 10.97
N VAL A 18 -1.86 3.81 9.83
CA VAL A 18 -1.55 3.22 8.51
C VAL A 18 -0.11 3.53 8.13
N GLN A 19 0.34 4.76 8.36
CA GLN A 19 1.72 5.17 8.08
C GLN A 19 2.72 4.34 8.89
N ASP A 20 2.51 4.21 10.20
CA ASP A 20 3.36 3.40 11.08
C ASP A 20 3.34 1.92 10.69
N GLY A 21 2.17 1.38 10.32
CA GLY A 21 2.03 0.01 9.85
C GLY A 21 2.77 -0.25 8.53
N VAL A 22 2.73 0.72 7.62
CA VAL A 22 3.44 0.68 6.35
C VAL A 22 4.96 0.75 6.57
N GLU A 23 5.43 1.63 7.43
CA GLU A 23 6.86 1.77 7.76
C GLU A 23 7.41 0.54 8.51
N GLY A 24 6.61 -0.03 9.41
CA GLY A 24 6.88 -1.33 10.05
C GLY A 24 6.94 -2.49 9.07
N LEU A 25 6.11 -2.49 8.02
CA LEU A 25 6.14 -3.49 6.96
C LEU A 25 7.37 -3.32 6.06
N PHE A 26 7.68 -2.09 5.66
CA PHE A 26 8.85 -1.79 4.82
C PHE A 26 10.18 -2.04 5.54
N SER A 27 10.26 -1.80 6.85
CA SER A 27 11.46 -2.12 7.64
C SER A 27 11.71 -3.63 7.79
N ARG A 28 10.67 -4.47 7.67
CA ARG A 28 10.76 -5.93 7.71
C ARG A 28 11.04 -6.55 6.34
N LEU A 29 10.73 -5.85 5.25
CA LEU A 29 11.01 -6.28 3.90
C LEU A 29 12.49 -6.01 3.58
N LYS A 30 13.26 -7.06 3.30
CA LYS A 30 14.56 -6.88 2.63
C LYS A 30 14.31 -6.15 1.32
N SER A 31 15.05 -5.07 1.07
CA SER A 31 14.98 -4.33 -0.19
C SER A 31 15.06 -5.33 -1.34
N TYR A 32 14.05 -5.33 -2.22
CA TYR A 32 13.98 -6.27 -3.34
C TYR A 32 15.26 -6.22 -4.20
N ASP A 33 15.86 -5.03 -4.30
CA ASP A 33 17.16 -4.83 -4.95
C ASP A 33 18.36 -5.45 -4.21
N ALA A 34 18.26 -5.70 -2.91
CA ALA A 34 19.28 -6.40 -2.13
C ALA A 34 19.16 -7.94 -2.23
N LEU A 35 18.11 -8.49 -2.86
CA LEU A 35 18.07 -9.91 -3.20
C LEU A 35 18.99 -10.21 -4.38
N GLN A 36 19.71 -11.33 -4.28
CA GLN A 36 20.55 -11.82 -5.38
C GLN A 36 19.69 -12.00 -6.64
N PRO A 37 20.21 -11.73 -7.84
CA PRO A 37 19.46 -11.81 -9.10
C PRO A 37 18.74 -13.15 -9.32
N HIS A 38 19.33 -14.24 -8.84
CA HIS A 38 18.73 -15.58 -8.91
C HIS A 38 17.48 -15.73 -8.00
N SER A 39 17.42 -14.99 -6.89
CA SER A 39 16.33 -15.02 -5.92
C SER A 39 15.28 -13.94 -6.18
N ARG A 40 15.48 -13.10 -7.21
CA ARG A 40 14.48 -12.14 -7.68
C ARG A 40 13.41 -12.88 -8.49
N CYS A 41 12.15 -12.66 -8.15
CA CYS A 41 11.04 -13.28 -8.88
C CYS A 41 10.82 -12.57 -10.22
N ALA A 42 10.83 -13.31 -11.33
CA ALA A 42 10.63 -12.78 -12.67
C ALA A 42 9.29 -12.01 -12.81
N ALA A 43 8.27 -12.41 -12.06
CA ALA A 43 6.97 -11.72 -12.03
C ALA A 43 7.10 -10.29 -11.47
N SER A 44 7.90 -10.09 -10.43
CA SER A 44 8.14 -8.75 -9.85
C SER A 44 9.01 -7.86 -10.74
N GLU A 45 9.95 -8.41 -11.51
CA GLU A 45 10.68 -7.61 -12.51
C GLU A 45 9.76 -7.19 -13.66
N ALA A 46 8.89 -8.09 -14.16
CA ALA A 46 7.89 -7.75 -15.16
C ALA A 46 6.88 -6.69 -14.66
N CYS A 47 6.43 -6.79 -13.40
CA CYS A 47 5.60 -5.76 -12.79
C CYS A 47 6.32 -4.40 -12.71
N ARG A 48 7.61 -4.40 -12.35
CA ARG A 48 8.42 -3.17 -12.31
C ARG A 48 8.52 -2.53 -13.69
N ASP A 49 8.70 -3.33 -14.73
CA ASP A 49 8.76 -2.86 -16.11
C ASP A 49 7.44 -2.18 -16.53
N ILE A 50 6.30 -2.82 -16.24
CA ILE A 50 4.96 -2.27 -16.50
C ILE A 50 4.72 -0.96 -15.73
N VAL A 51 5.21 -0.86 -14.49
CA VAL A 51 5.08 0.36 -13.68
C VAL A 51 5.89 1.52 -14.27
N ILE A 52 7.10 1.24 -14.78
CA ILE A 52 7.97 2.25 -15.39
C ILE A 52 7.40 2.72 -16.73
N ASP A 53 6.93 1.79 -17.56
CA ASP A 53 6.41 2.10 -18.90
C ASP A 53 5.00 2.71 -18.86
N GLN A 54 4.16 2.32 -17.89
CA GLN A 54 2.75 2.70 -17.83
C GLN A 54 2.30 3.05 -16.40
N PRO A 55 2.80 4.16 -15.82
CA PRO A 55 2.51 4.54 -14.43
C PRO A 55 1.02 4.78 -14.18
N GLY A 56 0.26 5.21 -15.19
CA GLY A 56 -1.19 5.41 -15.09
C GLY A 56 -1.96 4.10 -14.84
N LEU A 57 -1.58 3.01 -15.50
CA LEU A 57 -2.20 1.69 -15.27
C LEU A 57 -1.77 1.11 -13.93
N ALA A 58 -0.52 1.32 -13.51
CA ALA A 58 -0.06 0.93 -12.17
C ALA A 58 -0.85 1.64 -11.05
N LEU A 59 -1.11 2.93 -11.21
CA LEU A 59 -1.94 3.69 -10.27
C LEU A 59 -3.39 3.19 -10.26
N ALA A 60 -3.99 2.96 -11.43
CA ALA A 60 -5.36 2.47 -11.53
C ALA A 60 -5.52 1.08 -10.88
N THR A 61 -4.58 0.16 -11.14
CA THR A 61 -4.61 -1.20 -10.60
C THR A 61 -4.37 -1.23 -9.09
N SER A 62 -3.42 -0.44 -8.56
CA SER A 62 -3.19 -0.34 -7.12
C SER A 62 -4.37 0.31 -6.39
N ALA A 63 -4.98 1.35 -6.96
CA ALA A 63 -6.20 1.95 -6.42
C ALA A 63 -7.37 0.95 -6.40
N PHE A 64 -7.54 0.18 -7.48
CA PHE A 64 -8.58 -0.85 -7.56
C PHE A 64 -8.36 -1.98 -6.55
N ALA A 65 -7.11 -2.44 -6.39
CA ALA A 65 -6.75 -3.44 -5.40
C ALA A 65 -6.98 -2.93 -3.96
N GLY A 66 -6.60 -1.68 -3.68
CA GLY A 66 -6.86 -1.03 -2.39
C GLY A 66 -8.35 -0.89 -2.10
N PHE A 67 -9.14 -0.52 -3.10
CA PHE A 67 -10.60 -0.45 -3.00
C PHE A 67 -11.22 -1.82 -2.68
N LEU A 68 -10.80 -2.88 -3.40
CA LEU A 68 -11.26 -4.24 -3.15
C LEU A 68 -10.87 -4.71 -1.73
N ALA A 69 -9.62 -4.50 -1.33
CA ALA A 69 -9.14 -4.86 0.01
C ALA A 69 -9.95 -4.14 1.10
N GLY A 70 -10.17 -2.83 0.95
CA GLY A 70 -11.00 -2.05 1.86
C GLY A 70 -12.45 -2.53 1.91
N ALA A 71 -13.04 -2.84 0.75
CA ALA A 71 -14.40 -3.38 0.66
C ALA A 71 -14.53 -4.76 1.31
N LEU A 72 -13.52 -5.63 1.16
CA LEU A 72 -13.49 -6.95 1.79
C LEU A 72 -13.31 -6.87 3.31
N LEU A 73 -12.44 -5.98 3.79
CA LEU A 73 -12.26 -5.74 5.23
C LEU A 73 -13.54 -5.15 5.86
N LYS A 74 -14.20 -4.21 5.17
CA LYS A 74 -15.48 -3.64 5.61
C LYS A 74 -16.60 -4.68 5.68
N ARG A 75 -16.53 -5.76 4.90
CA ARG A 75 -17.50 -6.87 4.97
C ARG A 75 -17.22 -7.87 6.11
N ARG A 76 -16.03 -7.81 6.72
CA ARG A 76 -15.61 -8.72 7.79
C ARG A 76 -15.72 -8.11 9.19
N GLN A 77 -16.10 -6.84 9.30
CA GLN A 77 -16.51 -6.17 10.53
C GLN A 77 -18.02 -5.96 10.55
#